data_AF-A0AAQ2Q9X6-F1
#
_entry.id   AF-A0AAQ2Q9X6-F1
#
_cell.length_a   1.000
_cell.length_b   1.000
_cell.length_c   1.000
_cell.angle_alpha   90.00
_cell.angle_beta   90.00
_cell.angle_gamma   90.00
#
_symmetry.space_group_name_H-M   'P 1'
#
loop_
_entity.id
_entity.type
_entity.pdbx_description
1 polymer ?
#
loop_
_entity_poly.entity_id
_entity_poly.type
_entity_poly.pdbx_seq_one_letter_code
_entity_poly.pdbx_strand_id
1 'polypeptide(L)'
;MWYIKNPNIAMKSEDLYISKDIIKVAYEFKNLTNKDICQTVLFPLPKMSIQHDGDFADTEETLNSFKVWANGKAITPKMHVRAFLYKGHDEQSELDVTDAFRQCGFSDKEILSAYHHVNYDESLPNIYAKIRACKHPTLYRLITEQDTHWKSQAIYEWTQTFKANTVTRINHSYRPMVGGGVFFDESLDSNFCLDKATRQNLDKKAGTHPLSYSALGYLLTTGANWAKPIERFKLTVERDSNEIMSFCWAGRGKVKKVGQGKFEVIENNFVPKQDIDVAFIRVK
;
A
#
# COMPACT_ATOMS: atom_id res chain seq x y z
N MET A 1 -12.63 10.78 -6.40
CA MET A 1 -12.03 11.86 -5.58
C MET A 1 -10.51 11.77 -5.68
N TRP A 2 -9.88 12.65 -6.45
CA TRP A 2 -8.42 12.69 -6.64
C TRP A 2 -7.75 13.40 -5.46
N TYR A 3 -6.51 13.03 -5.14
CA TYR A 3 -5.69 13.73 -4.14
C TYR A 3 -5.35 15.12 -4.65
N ILE A 4 -6.08 16.13 -4.19
CA ILE A 4 -5.80 17.52 -4.57
C ILE A 4 -4.60 17.99 -3.77
N LYS A 5 -3.55 18.44 -4.47
CA LYS A 5 -2.36 18.99 -3.84
C LYS A 5 -2.73 20.17 -2.93
N ASN A 6 -2.31 20.13 -1.67
CA ASN A 6 -2.55 21.26 -0.75
C ASN A 6 -1.35 22.24 -0.79
N PRO A 7 -1.52 23.47 -1.31
CA PRO A 7 -0.42 24.43 -1.44
C PRO A 7 -0.05 25.13 -0.13
N ASN A 8 -0.83 24.95 0.94
CA ASN A 8 -0.72 25.70 2.20
C ASN A 8 -0.20 24.87 3.37
N ILE A 9 -0.21 23.54 3.26
CA ILE A 9 0.30 22.62 4.28
C ILE A 9 1.57 21.96 3.75
N ALA A 10 2.68 22.13 4.48
CA ALA A 10 3.95 21.48 4.17
C ALA A 10 4.20 20.27 5.09
N MET A 11 4.70 19.16 4.54
CA MET A 11 5.19 18.05 5.33
C MET A 11 6.64 18.34 5.78
N LYS A 12 6.83 18.54 7.08
CA LYS A 12 8.12 18.79 7.70
C LYS A 12 8.89 17.48 7.88
N SER A 13 8.20 16.44 8.33
CA SER A 13 8.80 15.11 8.42
C SER A 13 7.82 13.98 8.20
N GLU A 14 8.37 12.87 7.75
CA GLU A 14 7.76 11.55 7.74
C GLU A 14 8.80 10.54 8.27
N ASP A 15 8.44 9.85 9.35
CA ASP A 15 9.20 8.71 9.88
C ASP A 15 8.36 7.46 9.67
N LEU A 16 8.72 6.71 8.63
CA LEU A 16 8.05 5.49 8.17
C LEU A 16 8.79 4.27 8.70
N TYR A 17 8.06 3.43 9.42
CA TYR A 17 8.51 2.13 9.89
C TYR A 17 7.75 1.02 9.19
N ILE A 18 8.47 0.06 8.62
CA ILE A 18 7.91 -1.11 7.96
C ILE A 18 8.51 -2.38 8.58
N SER A 19 7.65 -3.28 9.03
CA SER A 19 7.98 -4.69 9.26
C SER A 19 6.83 -5.55 8.76
N LYS A 20 6.97 -6.88 8.74
CA LYS A 20 5.86 -7.79 8.43
C LYS A 20 4.71 -7.71 9.44
N ASP A 21 4.97 -7.28 10.67
CA ASP A 21 3.95 -7.24 11.72
C ASP A 21 3.22 -5.88 11.79
N ILE A 22 3.90 -4.78 11.45
CA ILE A 22 3.35 -3.44 11.65
C ILE A 22 3.96 -2.41 10.72
N ILE A 23 3.10 -1.56 10.18
CA ILE A 23 3.47 -0.28 9.61
C ILE A 23 3.15 0.81 10.63
N LYS A 24 4.11 1.71 10.87
CA LYS A 24 3.91 2.92 11.68
C LYS A 24 4.42 4.11 10.90
N VAL A 25 3.68 5.20 10.95
CA VAL A 25 4.14 6.44 10.32
C VAL A 25 3.86 7.61 11.25
N ALA A 26 4.88 8.43 11.43
CA ALA A 26 4.80 9.68 12.18
C ALA A 26 5.07 10.86 11.24
N TYR A 27 4.07 11.72 11.09
CA TYR A 27 4.15 12.93 10.28
C TYR A 27 4.18 14.18 11.14
N GLU A 28 4.94 15.17 10.69
CA GLU A 28 4.79 16.55 11.14
C GLU A 28 4.37 17.43 9.95
N PHE A 29 3.19 18.05 10.06
CA PHE A 29 2.65 18.96 9.05
C PHE A 29 2.62 20.39 9.56
N LYS A 30 3.15 21.34 8.79
CA LYS A 30 3.13 22.77 9.10
C LYS A 30 2.08 23.48 8.26
N ASN A 31 1.14 24.16 8.92
CA ASN A 31 0.31 25.16 8.25
C ASN A 31 1.15 26.41 8.00
N LEU A 32 1.26 26.81 6.73
CA LEU A 32 2.05 27.97 6.28
C LEU A 32 1.26 29.28 6.28
N THR A 33 0.00 29.24 6.67
CA THR A 33 -0.91 30.40 6.65
C THR A 33 -1.22 30.90 8.05
N ASN A 34 -1.76 32.11 8.11
CA ASN A 34 -2.25 32.75 9.34
C ASN A 34 -3.71 32.40 9.68
N LYS A 35 -4.32 31.42 9.00
CA LYS A 35 -5.68 30.96 9.25
C LYS A 35 -5.70 29.46 9.51
N ASP A 36 -6.64 29.03 10.33
CA ASP A 36 -6.89 27.60 10.51
C ASP A 36 -7.37 27.01 9.17
N ILE A 37 -6.82 25.84 8.83
CA ILE A 37 -7.23 25.08 7.63
C ILE A 37 -7.88 23.80 8.11
N CYS A 38 -9.15 23.62 7.74
CA CYS A 38 -9.85 22.36 7.94
C CYS A 38 -9.94 21.65 6.59
N GLN A 39 -9.44 20.41 6.52
CA GLN A 39 -9.50 19.61 5.30
C GLN A 39 -9.78 18.15 5.58
N THR A 40 -10.34 17.47 4.60
CA THR A 40 -10.43 16.01 4.57
C THR A 40 -9.07 15.43 4.21
N VAL A 41 -8.55 14.55 5.05
CA VAL A 41 -7.35 13.76 4.81
C VAL A 41 -7.78 12.36 4.41
N LEU A 42 -7.11 11.83 3.39
CA LEU A 42 -7.30 10.47 2.89
C LEU A 42 -6.00 9.70 3.04
N PHE A 43 -6.09 8.45 3.49
CA PHE A 43 -4.98 7.51 3.52
C PHE A 43 -5.38 6.23 2.77
N PRO A 44 -4.88 6.01 1.55
CA PRO A 44 -5.22 4.85 0.75
C PRO A 44 -4.31 3.68 1.12
N LEU A 45 -4.88 2.48 1.19
CA LEU A 45 -4.07 1.25 1.14
C LEU A 45 -3.69 0.91 -0.32
N PRO A 46 -2.68 0.05 -0.54
CA PRO A 46 -2.36 -0.47 -1.87
C PRO A 46 -3.59 -1.12 -2.51
N LYS A 47 -3.72 -0.99 -3.84
CA LYS A 47 -4.75 -1.68 -4.61
C LYS A 47 -4.44 -3.18 -4.62
N MET A 48 -5.46 -4.01 -4.38
CA MET A 48 -5.32 -5.47 -4.34
C MET A 48 -6.09 -6.11 -5.49
N SER A 49 -5.50 -7.09 -6.18
CA SER A 49 -6.15 -7.88 -7.23
C SER A 49 -6.55 -9.25 -6.69
N ILE A 50 -7.66 -9.81 -7.18
CA ILE A 50 -8.11 -11.18 -6.86
C ILE A 50 -7.19 -12.25 -7.42
N GLN A 51 -6.32 -11.91 -8.37
CA GLN A 51 -5.61 -12.90 -9.18
C GLN A 51 -4.26 -13.35 -8.62
N HIS A 52 -3.86 -12.90 -7.43
CA HIS A 52 -2.59 -13.34 -6.87
C HIS A 52 -2.76 -14.73 -6.25
N ASP A 53 -2.10 -15.72 -6.87
CA ASP A 53 -1.71 -17.03 -6.30
C ASP A 53 -0.86 -16.93 -5.00
N GLY A 54 -0.78 -15.73 -4.41
CA GLY A 54 -0.13 -15.47 -3.15
C GLY A 54 -1.13 -15.65 -2.01
N ASP A 55 -0.79 -16.55 -1.09
CA ASP A 55 -1.48 -16.77 0.18
C ASP A 55 -1.34 -15.50 1.05
N PHE A 56 -2.16 -14.46 0.81
CA PHE A 56 -2.11 -13.21 1.59
C PHE A 56 -2.63 -13.46 2.99
N ALA A 57 -1.83 -13.25 4.04
CA ALA A 57 -2.31 -13.41 5.41
C ALA A 57 -3.50 -12.48 5.73
N ASP A 58 -4.52 -13.04 6.40
CA ASP A 58 -5.72 -12.41 6.98
C ASP A 58 -5.85 -10.89 6.77
N THR A 59 -6.51 -10.53 5.68
CA THR A 59 -6.68 -9.14 5.24
C THR A 59 -7.80 -8.41 5.97
N GLU A 60 -8.71 -9.12 6.65
CA GLU A 60 -9.69 -8.50 7.54
C GLU A 60 -8.99 -7.92 8.76
N GLU A 61 -7.96 -8.59 9.28
CA GLU A 61 -7.12 -8.07 10.35
C GLU A 61 -6.39 -6.78 9.93
N THR A 62 -5.89 -6.72 8.69
CA THR A 62 -5.28 -5.48 8.16
C THR A 62 -6.29 -4.33 8.15
N LEU A 63 -7.47 -4.53 7.56
CA LEU A 63 -8.50 -3.50 7.46
C LEU A 63 -9.00 -3.02 8.84
N ASN A 64 -9.10 -3.92 9.81
CA ASN A 64 -9.57 -3.58 11.16
C ASN A 64 -8.48 -3.02 12.09
N SER A 65 -7.20 -3.10 11.70
CA SER A 65 -6.07 -2.69 12.55
C SER A 65 -5.68 -1.22 12.43
N PHE A 66 -6.24 -0.48 11.46
CA PHE A 66 -5.85 0.91 11.22
C PHE A 66 -6.24 1.84 12.37
N LYS A 67 -5.23 2.52 12.93
CA LYS A 67 -5.40 3.49 14.00
C LYS A 67 -4.68 4.77 13.61
N VAL A 68 -5.30 5.92 13.93
CA VAL A 68 -4.76 7.24 13.64
C VAL A 68 -4.94 8.17 14.84
N TRP A 69 -3.94 9.01 15.08
CA TRP A 69 -3.93 10.02 16.12
C TRP A 69 -3.47 11.36 15.56
N ALA A 70 -4.10 12.45 15.99
CA ALA A 70 -3.62 13.80 15.75
C ALA A 70 -3.29 14.48 17.08
N ASN A 71 -2.06 14.97 17.22
CA ASN A 71 -1.55 15.60 18.44
C ASN A 71 -1.83 14.74 19.69
N GLY A 72 -1.66 13.42 19.58
CA GLY A 72 -1.89 12.45 20.65
C GLY A 72 -3.36 12.07 20.89
N LYS A 73 -4.33 12.70 20.22
CA LYS A 73 -5.75 12.36 20.34
C LYS A 73 -6.14 11.34 19.27
N ALA A 74 -6.78 10.25 19.67
CA ALA A 74 -7.27 9.23 18.76
C ALA A 74 -8.37 9.80 17.85
N ILE A 75 -8.37 9.36 16.59
CA ILE A 75 -9.37 9.69 15.57
C ILE A 75 -9.99 8.38 15.11
N THR A 76 -11.32 8.35 14.97
CA THR A 76 -12.02 7.25 14.30
C THR A 76 -12.21 7.63 12.83
N PRO A 77 -11.42 7.06 11.90
CA PRO A 77 -11.58 7.34 10.49
C PRO A 77 -12.80 6.63 9.91
N LYS A 78 -13.33 7.17 8.81
CA LYS A 78 -14.32 6.49 7.98
C LYS A 78 -13.59 5.72 6.88
N MET A 79 -13.89 4.44 6.72
CA MET A 79 -13.38 3.65 5.60
C MET A 79 -14.27 3.84 4.38
N HIS A 80 -13.65 4.04 3.22
CA HIS A 80 -14.26 4.03 1.92
C HIS A 80 -13.61 2.93 1.08
N VAL A 81 -14.38 2.33 0.19
CA VAL A 81 -13.88 1.29 -0.72
C VAL A 81 -13.98 1.78 -2.15
N ARG A 82 -13.07 1.31 -3.00
CA ARG A 82 -13.10 1.52 -4.43
C ARG A 82 -12.89 0.22 -5.19
N ALA A 83 -13.54 0.12 -6.34
CA ALA A 83 -13.39 -0.94 -7.31
C ALA A 83 -12.78 -0.38 -8.59
N PHE A 84 -11.81 -1.08 -9.16
CA PHE A 84 -11.15 -0.72 -10.40
C PHE A 84 -11.21 -1.91 -11.36
N LEU A 85 -11.61 -1.67 -12.61
CA LEU A 85 -11.58 -2.67 -13.68
C LEU A 85 -10.65 -2.20 -14.78
N TYR A 86 -10.01 -3.15 -15.47
CA TYR A 86 -9.24 -2.90 -16.67
C TYR A 86 -9.67 -3.85 -17.78
N LYS A 87 -9.36 -3.50 -19.03
CA LYS A 87 -9.80 -4.24 -20.21
C LYS A 87 -8.88 -5.43 -20.48
N GLY A 88 -9.39 -6.65 -20.30
CA GLY A 88 -8.59 -7.88 -20.48
C GLY A 88 -7.38 -7.87 -19.54
N HIS A 89 -6.16 -7.93 -20.10
CA HIS A 89 -4.90 -7.85 -19.34
C HIS A 89 -4.20 -6.49 -19.41
N ASP A 90 -4.82 -5.46 -19.99
CA ASP A 90 -4.22 -4.13 -20.09
C ASP A 90 -4.43 -3.31 -18.82
N GLU A 91 -3.57 -3.48 -17.82
CA GLU A 91 -3.63 -2.71 -16.57
C GLU A 91 -3.56 -1.19 -16.75
N GLN A 92 -3.05 -0.68 -17.88
CA GLN A 92 -3.00 0.76 -18.15
C GLN A 92 -4.39 1.34 -18.46
N SER A 93 -5.33 0.50 -18.86
CA SER A 93 -6.72 0.88 -19.14
C SER A 93 -7.61 0.95 -17.89
N GLU A 94 -7.02 0.84 -16.70
CA GLU A 94 -7.73 0.82 -15.42
C GLU A 94 -8.68 2.00 -15.24
N LEU A 95 -9.91 1.69 -14.83
CA LEU A 95 -10.97 2.66 -14.57
C LEU A 95 -11.57 2.44 -13.18
N ASP A 96 -11.77 3.52 -12.44
CA ASP A 96 -12.58 3.51 -11.20
C ASP A 96 -14.05 3.26 -11.56
N VAL A 97 -14.55 2.10 -11.16
CA VAL A 97 -15.91 1.61 -11.46
C VAL A 97 -16.76 1.51 -10.19
N THR A 98 -16.33 2.14 -9.09
CA THR A 98 -16.99 2.06 -7.78
C THR A 98 -18.47 2.40 -7.83
N ASP A 99 -18.84 3.50 -8.50
CA ASP A 99 -20.23 3.92 -8.61
C ASP A 99 -21.05 2.97 -9.48
N ALA A 100 -20.45 2.42 -10.54
CA ALA A 100 -21.10 1.42 -11.39
C ALA A 100 -21.38 0.13 -10.59
N PHE A 101 -20.40 -0.34 -9.80
CA PHE A 101 -20.59 -1.47 -8.89
C PHE A 101 -21.75 -1.21 -7.92
N ARG A 102 -21.80 -0.04 -7.27
CA ARG A 102 -22.90 0.30 -6.36
C ARG A 102 -24.25 0.34 -7.05
N GLN A 103 -24.34 0.89 -8.26
CA GLN A 103 -25.57 0.89 -9.06
C GLN A 103 -26.02 -0.52 -9.47
N CYS A 104 -25.08 -1.46 -9.61
CA CYS A 104 -25.34 -2.89 -9.82
C CYS A 104 -25.65 -3.66 -8.52
N GLY A 105 -25.76 -2.97 -7.38
CA GLY A 105 -26.11 -3.55 -6.09
C GLY A 105 -24.96 -4.21 -5.35
N PHE A 106 -23.70 -3.95 -5.70
CA PHE A 106 -22.55 -4.42 -4.93
C PHE A 106 -22.42 -3.67 -3.60
N SER A 107 -22.29 -4.43 -2.52
CA SER A 107 -21.94 -3.94 -1.19
C SER A 107 -20.44 -3.66 -1.07
N ASP A 108 -20.05 -2.85 -0.09
CA ASP A 108 -18.64 -2.57 0.18
C ASP A 108 -17.85 -3.85 0.54
N LYS A 109 -18.50 -4.84 1.18
CA LYS A 109 -17.90 -6.16 1.47
C LYS A 109 -17.62 -6.95 0.19
N GLU A 110 -18.54 -6.93 -0.78
CA GLU A 110 -18.32 -7.58 -2.08
C GLU A 110 -17.24 -6.86 -2.89
N ILE A 111 -17.20 -5.53 -2.86
CA ILE A 111 -16.13 -4.75 -3.49
C ILE A 111 -14.78 -5.10 -2.87
N LEU A 112 -14.70 -5.24 -1.54
CA LEU A 112 -13.47 -5.60 -0.83
C LEU A 112 -13.07 -7.07 -0.95
N SER A 113 -13.75 -7.88 -1.76
CA SER A 113 -13.39 -9.29 -1.84
C SER A 113 -11.95 -9.50 -2.33
N ALA A 114 -11.34 -8.57 -3.08
CA ALA A 114 -9.91 -8.67 -3.43
C ALA A 114 -8.96 -8.52 -2.24
N TYR A 115 -9.44 -7.98 -1.12
CA TYR A 115 -8.72 -8.03 0.15
C TYR A 115 -8.99 -9.39 0.79
N HIS A 116 -10.24 -9.77 0.99
CA HIS A 116 -10.57 -11.01 1.73
C HIS A 116 -10.04 -12.27 1.04
N HIS A 117 -9.65 -13.28 1.83
CA HIS A 117 -9.56 -14.65 1.31
C HIS A 117 -10.96 -15.07 0.88
N VAL A 118 -11.31 -14.78 -0.36
CA VAL A 118 -12.54 -15.27 -0.97
C VAL A 118 -12.32 -16.76 -1.14
N ASN A 119 -13.24 -17.59 -0.62
CA ASN A 119 -13.26 -18.99 -1.03
C ASN A 119 -13.48 -18.99 -2.54
N TYR A 120 -12.41 -19.24 -3.31
CA TYR A 120 -12.39 -19.14 -4.77
C TYR A 120 -13.50 -19.98 -5.38
N ASP A 121 -13.85 -21.09 -4.74
CA ASP A 121 -14.83 -22.05 -5.21
C ASP A 121 -16.30 -21.64 -4.95
N GLU A 122 -16.56 -20.76 -3.97
CA GLU A 122 -17.95 -20.48 -3.54
C GLU A 122 -18.40 -19.04 -3.79
N SER A 123 -17.55 -18.04 -3.59
CA SER A 123 -17.98 -16.63 -3.58
C SER A 123 -17.56 -15.84 -4.81
N LEU A 124 -16.42 -16.16 -5.43
CA LEU A 124 -16.01 -15.53 -6.69
C LEU A 124 -16.97 -15.80 -7.85
N PRO A 125 -17.47 -17.03 -8.08
CA PRO A 125 -18.42 -17.29 -9.17
C PRO A 125 -19.68 -16.43 -9.06
N ASN A 126 -20.17 -16.21 -7.83
CA ASN A 126 -21.33 -15.37 -7.54
C ASN A 126 -21.06 -13.90 -7.84
N ILE A 127 -19.89 -13.38 -7.45
CA ILE A 127 -19.52 -12.00 -7.77
C ILE A 127 -19.39 -11.82 -9.29
N TYR A 128 -18.70 -12.73 -10.00
CA TYR A 128 -18.60 -12.68 -11.45
C TYR A 128 -19.96 -12.80 -12.16
N ALA A 129 -20.87 -13.62 -11.64
CA ALA A 129 -22.24 -13.72 -12.18
C ALA A 129 -23.00 -12.40 -12.00
N LYS A 130 -22.89 -11.76 -10.83
CA LYS A 130 -23.52 -10.45 -10.56
C LYS A 130 -22.92 -9.33 -11.42
N ILE A 131 -21.61 -9.36 -11.64
CA ILE A 131 -20.91 -8.40 -12.50
C ILE A 131 -21.44 -8.53 -13.94
N ARG A 132 -21.55 -9.76 -14.46
CA ARG A 132 -22.09 -10.05 -15.82
C ARG A 132 -23.57 -9.76 -15.97
N ALA A 133 -24.37 -10.00 -14.94
CA ALA A 133 -25.79 -9.68 -14.93
C ALA A 133 -26.04 -8.16 -14.98
N CYS A 134 -25.05 -7.35 -14.61
CA CYS A 134 -25.19 -5.91 -14.64
C CYS A 134 -25.03 -5.33 -16.05
N LYS A 135 -26.11 -4.75 -16.57
CA LYS A 135 -26.15 -4.07 -17.88
C LYS A 135 -25.60 -2.64 -17.84
N HIS A 136 -24.81 -2.29 -16.83
CA HIS A 136 -24.23 -0.95 -16.74
C HIS A 136 -23.22 -0.75 -17.89
N PRO A 137 -23.38 0.30 -18.74
CA PRO A 137 -22.59 0.44 -19.98
C PRO A 137 -21.07 0.39 -19.77
N THR A 138 -20.58 1.03 -18.70
CA THR A 138 -19.15 1.03 -18.34
C THR A 138 -18.62 -0.36 -18.03
N LEU A 139 -19.37 -1.14 -17.24
CA LEU A 139 -18.95 -2.48 -16.83
C LEU A 139 -18.98 -3.41 -18.05
N TYR A 140 -20.10 -3.41 -18.78
CA TYR A 140 -20.29 -4.23 -19.98
C TYR A 140 -19.18 -4.03 -21.03
N ARG A 141 -18.59 -2.82 -21.12
CA ARG A 141 -17.48 -2.53 -22.03
C ARG A 141 -16.12 -3.09 -21.55
N LEU A 142 -15.94 -3.24 -20.25
CA LEU A 142 -14.66 -3.64 -19.63
C LEU A 142 -14.59 -5.15 -19.35
N ILE A 143 -15.75 -5.79 -19.18
CA ILE A 143 -15.87 -7.21 -18.85
C ILE A 143 -15.86 -8.06 -20.12
N THR A 144 -15.02 -9.10 -20.14
CA THR A 144 -15.09 -10.20 -21.12
C THR A 144 -15.43 -11.50 -20.40
N GLU A 145 -15.98 -12.49 -21.11
CA GLU A 145 -16.39 -13.79 -20.53
C GLU A 145 -15.24 -14.59 -19.92
N GLN A 146 -13.99 -14.28 -20.28
CA GLN A 146 -12.80 -15.07 -19.92
C GLN A 146 -11.84 -14.31 -18.96
N ASP A 147 -11.83 -12.96 -18.97
CA ASP A 147 -10.79 -12.15 -18.29
C ASP A 147 -11.38 -10.97 -17.51
N THR A 148 -12.24 -11.23 -16.52
CA THR A 148 -12.67 -10.18 -15.59
C THR A 148 -11.73 -10.11 -14.41
N HIS A 149 -10.90 -9.08 -14.35
CA HIS A 149 -10.04 -8.80 -13.22
C HIS A 149 -10.37 -7.44 -12.65
N TRP A 150 -10.67 -7.40 -11.35
CA TRP A 150 -10.82 -6.13 -10.65
C TRP A 150 -9.80 -6.00 -9.53
N LYS A 151 -9.45 -4.75 -9.26
CA LYS A 151 -8.69 -4.37 -8.09
C LYS A 151 -9.59 -3.66 -7.10
N SER A 152 -9.36 -3.89 -5.83
CA SER A 152 -10.05 -3.21 -4.74
C SER A 152 -9.10 -2.27 -4.03
N GLN A 153 -9.62 -1.19 -3.45
CA GLN A 153 -8.83 -0.30 -2.61
C GLN A 153 -9.63 0.17 -1.39
N ALA A 154 -9.06 0.02 -0.20
CA ALA A 154 -9.57 0.68 1.00
C ALA A 154 -8.89 2.06 1.18
N ILE A 155 -9.68 3.06 1.61
CA ILE A 155 -9.23 4.43 1.87
C ILE A 155 -9.80 4.87 3.21
N TYR A 156 -8.93 5.25 4.15
CA TYR A 156 -9.34 5.84 5.42
C TYR A 156 -9.44 7.35 5.27
N GLU A 157 -10.58 7.91 5.70
CA GLU A 157 -10.92 9.31 5.61
C GLU A 157 -11.14 9.90 7.01
N TRP A 158 -10.58 11.09 7.26
CA TRP A 158 -10.95 11.89 8.43
C TRP A 158 -10.80 13.38 8.17
N THR A 159 -11.50 14.20 8.96
CA THR A 159 -11.33 15.65 8.93
C THR A 159 -10.19 16.07 9.87
N GLN A 160 -9.25 16.85 9.36
CA GLN A 160 -8.13 17.39 10.14
C GLN A 160 -8.14 18.92 10.12
N THR A 161 -8.04 19.51 11.31
CA THR A 161 -7.74 20.93 11.47
C THR A 161 -6.25 21.15 11.68
N PHE A 162 -5.63 21.96 10.83
CA PHE A 162 -4.26 22.43 10.94
C PHE A 162 -4.30 23.88 11.45
N LYS A 163 -3.90 24.11 12.70
CA LYS A 163 -3.94 25.45 13.31
C LYS A 163 -2.97 26.39 12.61
N ALA A 164 -3.38 27.65 12.42
CA ALA A 164 -2.59 28.70 11.76
C ALA A 164 -1.14 28.74 12.27
N ASN A 165 -0.16 28.74 11.36
CA ASN A 165 1.27 28.81 11.70
C ASN A 165 1.74 27.78 12.75
N THR A 166 1.08 26.63 12.90
CA THR A 166 1.50 25.58 13.86
C THR A 166 1.88 24.28 13.17
N VAL A 167 2.56 23.40 13.92
CA VAL A 167 2.82 22.02 13.52
C VAL A 167 1.71 21.13 14.08
N THR A 168 1.09 20.34 13.21
CA THR A 168 0.18 19.25 13.57
C THR A 168 0.92 17.93 13.42
N ARG A 169 0.94 17.12 14.47
CA ARG A 169 1.53 15.78 14.46
C ARG A 169 0.45 14.77 14.16
N ILE A 170 0.65 13.94 13.15
CA ILE A 170 -0.27 12.86 12.81
C ILE A 170 0.52 11.56 12.89
N ASN A 171 0.02 10.59 13.64
CA ASN A 171 0.57 9.25 13.67
C ASN A 171 -0.49 8.28 13.17
N HIS A 172 -0.11 7.27 12.41
CA HIS A 172 -0.96 6.11 12.21
C HIS A 172 -0.17 4.81 12.32
N SER A 173 -0.91 3.73 12.52
CA SER A 173 -0.36 2.38 12.52
C SER A 173 -1.40 1.39 12.04
N TYR A 174 -0.95 0.33 11.36
CA TYR A 174 -1.78 -0.77 10.93
C TYR A 174 -0.91 -2.00 10.70
N ARG A 175 -1.51 -3.19 10.71
CA ARG A 175 -0.86 -4.40 10.23
C ARG A 175 -0.79 -4.37 8.71
N PRO A 176 0.38 -4.60 8.09
CA PRO A 176 0.48 -4.65 6.64
C PRO A 176 -0.23 -5.89 6.10
N MET A 177 -0.64 -5.81 4.84
CA MET A 177 -0.94 -7.01 4.07
C MET A 177 0.38 -7.62 3.62
N VAL A 178 0.63 -8.85 4.05
CA VAL A 178 1.82 -9.62 3.70
C VAL A 178 1.37 -10.75 2.78
N GLY A 179 1.80 -10.68 1.52
CA GLY A 179 1.71 -11.78 0.57
C GLY A 179 3.03 -12.53 0.49
N GLY A 180 3.20 -13.32 -0.56
CA GLY A 180 4.45 -14.01 -0.80
C GLY A 180 4.30 -15.18 -1.76
N GLY A 181 5.35 -15.98 -1.83
CA GLY A 181 5.37 -17.20 -2.62
C GLY A 181 6.36 -18.21 -2.06
N VAL A 182 6.18 -19.46 -2.46
CA VAL A 182 7.04 -20.58 -2.06
C VAL A 182 8.32 -20.68 -2.91
N PHE A 183 8.40 -19.93 -4.02
CA PHE A 183 9.55 -19.87 -4.91
C PHE A 183 10.01 -18.42 -5.12
N PHE A 184 11.24 -18.12 -4.69
CA PHE A 184 11.94 -16.86 -4.95
C PHE A 184 13.12 -17.08 -5.88
N ASP A 185 12.85 -17.00 -7.18
CA ASP A 185 13.85 -17.19 -8.25
C ASP A 185 14.36 -15.87 -8.83
N GLU A 186 15.26 -15.95 -9.81
CA GLU A 186 15.91 -14.80 -10.45
C GLU A 186 14.91 -13.87 -11.17
N SER A 187 13.73 -14.35 -11.55
CA SER A 187 12.73 -13.52 -12.25
C SER A 187 12.19 -12.39 -11.36
N LEU A 188 12.27 -12.54 -10.03
CA LEU A 188 11.85 -11.55 -9.05
C LEU A 188 12.96 -10.56 -8.66
N ASP A 189 14.19 -10.72 -9.17
CA ASP A 189 15.33 -9.86 -8.79
C ASP A 189 15.09 -8.40 -9.13
N SER A 190 14.55 -8.14 -10.31
CA SER A 190 14.27 -6.78 -10.78
C SER A 190 13.15 -6.14 -9.98
N ASN A 191 12.13 -6.90 -9.59
CA ASN A 191 10.98 -6.43 -8.79
C ASN A 191 11.40 -5.91 -7.41
N PHE A 192 12.42 -6.53 -6.80
CA PHE A 192 12.88 -6.19 -5.45
C PHE A 192 14.31 -5.62 -5.40
N CYS A 193 14.85 -5.24 -6.56
CA CYS A 193 16.20 -4.70 -6.72
C CYS A 193 17.30 -5.53 -6.04
N LEU A 194 17.23 -6.85 -6.20
CA LEU A 194 18.22 -7.76 -5.66
C LEU A 194 19.52 -7.67 -6.45
N ASP A 195 20.62 -7.35 -5.77
CA ASP A 195 21.92 -7.32 -6.43
C ASP A 195 22.50 -8.73 -6.65
N LYS A 196 23.42 -8.84 -7.63
CA LYS A 196 24.06 -10.10 -8.00
C LYS A 196 24.78 -10.78 -6.84
N ALA A 197 25.38 -10.01 -5.93
CA ALA A 197 26.10 -10.56 -4.79
C ALA A 197 25.14 -11.18 -3.76
N THR A 198 23.98 -10.55 -3.57
CA THR A 198 22.90 -11.01 -2.71
C THR A 198 22.23 -12.25 -3.28
N ARG A 199 21.94 -12.27 -4.60
CA ARG A 199 21.45 -13.46 -5.31
C ARG A 199 22.38 -14.65 -5.13
N GLN A 200 23.67 -14.48 -5.40
CA GLN A 200 24.67 -15.53 -5.19
C GLN A 200 24.74 -16.03 -3.74
N ASN A 201 24.57 -15.15 -2.75
CA ASN A 201 24.52 -15.55 -1.34
C ASN A 201 23.24 -16.30 -0.99
N LEU A 202 22.11 -15.93 -1.60
CA LEU A 202 20.84 -16.64 -1.45
C LEU A 202 20.94 -18.04 -2.04
N ASP A 203 21.47 -18.19 -3.25
CA ASP A 203 21.60 -19.50 -3.91
C ASP A 203 22.50 -20.45 -3.10
N LYS A 204 23.60 -19.92 -2.53
CA LYS A 204 24.47 -20.69 -1.62
C LYS A 204 23.74 -21.14 -0.35
N LYS A 205 22.86 -20.31 0.21
CA LYS A 205 22.06 -20.63 1.40
C LYS A 205 20.89 -21.57 1.09
N ALA A 206 20.31 -21.45 -0.11
CA ALA A 206 19.23 -22.28 -0.60
C ALA A 206 19.69 -23.72 -0.86
N GLY A 207 20.89 -23.88 -1.44
CA GLY A 207 21.37 -25.17 -1.92
C GLY A 207 20.43 -25.70 -3.00
N THR A 208 19.80 -26.85 -2.75
CA THR A 208 18.81 -27.47 -3.66
C THR A 208 17.36 -27.16 -3.29
N HIS A 209 17.11 -26.39 -2.21
CA HIS A 209 15.76 -26.12 -1.74
C HIS A 209 15.25 -24.78 -2.28
N PRO A 210 13.98 -24.69 -2.68
CA PRO A 210 13.40 -23.41 -3.06
C PRO A 210 13.34 -22.47 -1.85
N LEU A 211 13.61 -21.19 -2.10
CA LEU A 211 13.47 -20.12 -1.11
C LEU A 211 12.04 -19.61 -1.12
N SER A 212 11.39 -19.63 0.04
CA SER A 212 10.12 -18.93 0.22
C SER A 212 10.38 -17.47 0.54
N TYR A 213 9.43 -16.62 0.19
CA TYR A 213 9.48 -15.20 0.51
C TYR A 213 8.11 -14.68 0.92
N SER A 214 8.13 -13.62 1.70
CA SER A 214 6.99 -12.75 1.92
C SER A 214 7.25 -11.40 1.28
N ALA A 215 6.20 -10.70 0.85
CA ALA A 215 6.33 -9.35 0.32
C ALA A 215 5.18 -8.45 0.76
N LEU A 216 5.46 -7.16 0.86
CA LEU A 216 4.46 -6.12 1.12
C LEU A 216 4.81 -4.83 0.36
N GLY A 217 3.76 -4.10 -0.04
CA GLY A 217 3.86 -2.80 -0.69
C GLY A 217 3.43 -1.63 0.21
N TYR A 218 4.00 -0.45 -0.01
CA TYR A 218 3.65 0.80 0.66
C TYR A 218 3.57 1.98 -0.32
N LEU A 219 2.43 2.70 -0.31
CA LEU A 219 2.16 3.85 -1.17
C LEU A 219 2.85 5.12 -0.67
N LEU A 220 4.07 5.38 -1.16
CA LEU A 220 4.89 6.51 -0.76
C LEU A 220 4.65 7.75 -1.63
N THR A 221 4.31 7.57 -2.91
CA THR A 221 4.12 8.66 -3.89
C THR A 221 3.05 9.67 -3.48
N THR A 222 2.08 9.25 -2.67
CA THR A 222 1.04 10.14 -2.12
C THR A 222 1.60 11.26 -1.23
N GLY A 223 2.81 11.07 -0.66
CA GLY A 223 3.55 12.09 0.07
C GLY A 223 4.00 13.29 -0.78
N ALA A 224 3.91 13.21 -2.11
CA ALA A 224 4.23 14.33 -3.00
C ALA A 224 3.09 15.38 -3.12
N ASN A 225 1.92 15.13 -2.51
CA ASN A 225 0.72 15.98 -2.63
C ASN A 225 0.69 17.21 -1.70
N TRP A 226 1.82 17.57 -1.09
CA TRP A 226 1.92 18.68 -0.13
C TRP A 226 2.63 19.90 -0.73
N ALA A 227 2.57 21.04 -0.04
CA ALA A 227 3.02 22.34 -0.54
C ALA A 227 4.50 22.36 -0.97
N LYS A 228 5.33 21.53 -0.32
CA LYS A 228 6.78 21.46 -0.47
C LYS A 228 7.24 20.00 -0.42
N PRO A 229 8.45 19.69 -0.92
CA PRO A 229 9.10 18.41 -0.62
C PRO A 229 9.12 18.12 0.88
N ILE A 230 9.13 16.83 1.23
CA ILE A 230 9.25 16.37 2.61
C ILE A 230 10.62 16.83 3.12
N GLU A 231 10.63 17.77 4.06
CA GLU A 231 11.89 18.38 4.49
C GLU A 231 12.85 17.35 5.08
N ARG A 232 12.33 16.40 5.87
CA ARG A 232 13.06 15.24 6.37
C ARG A 232 12.23 13.97 6.27
N PHE A 233 12.70 13.01 5.47
CA PHE A 233 12.11 11.68 5.40
C PHE A 233 13.05 10.66 6.02
N LYS A 234 12.50 9.75 6.82
CA LYS A 234 13.19 8.57 7.36
C LYS A 234 12.36 7.34 7.05
N LEU A 235 12.99 6.35 6.46
CA LEU A 235 12.44 4.99 6.34
C LEU A 235 13.27 4.06 7.21
N THR A 236 12.58 3.24 7.99
CA THR A 236 13.14 2.10 8.72
C THR A 236 12.43 0.84 8.24
N VAL A 237 13.19 -0.16 7.80
CA VAL A 237 12.66 -1.49 7.47
C VAL A 237 13.28 -2.51 8.42
N GLU A 238 12.44 -3.29 9.08
CA GLU A 238 12.83 -4.37 9.99
C GLU A 238 12.44 -5.73 9.40
N ARG A 239 13.38 -6.67 9.47
CA ARG A 239 13.19 -8.08 9.06
C ARG A 239 13.48 -9.04 10.21
N ASP A 240 13.02 -10.27 10.08
CA ASP A 240 13.37 -11.34 11.01
C ASP A 240 14.82 -11.77 10.84
N SER A 241 15.40 -12.41 11.87
CA SER A 241 16.81 -12.81 11.87
C SER A 241 17.14 -13.84 10.78
N ASN A 242 16.18 -14.71 10.46
CA ASN A 242 16.26 -15.76 9.45
C ASN A 242 15.85 -15.29 8.04
N GLU A 243 15.89 -13.99 7.79
CA GLU A 243 15.51 -13.43 6.49
C GLU A 243 16.63 -12.63 5.86
N ILE A 244 16.60 -12.54 4.54
CA ILE A 244 17.25 -11.50 3.76
C ILE A 244 16.17 -10.58 3.25
N MET A 245 16.37 -9.27 3.35
CA MET A 245 15.41 -8.26 2.93
C MET A 245 15.97 -7.48 1.75
N SER A 246 15.13 -7.27 0.74
CA SER A 246 15.46 -6.48 -0.45
C SER A 246 14.29 -5.59 -0.85
N PHE A 247 14.60 -4.38 -1.33
CA PHE A 247 13.61 -3.46 -1.89
C PHE A 247 14.29 -2.46 -2.82
N CYS A 248 13.54 -1.97 -3.81
CA CYS A 248 13.98 -0.89 -4.66
C CYS A 248 13.92 0.45 -3.93
N TRP A 249 15.03 1.20 -3.96
CA TRP A 249 15.08 2.56 -3.40
C TRP A 249 15.39 3.59 -4.48
N ALA A 250 14.39 4.40 -4.82
CA ALA A 250 14.50 5.48 -5.82
C ALA A 250 15.05 6.81 -5.26
N GLY A 251 15.31 6.87 -3.95
CA GLY A 251 15.90 8.05 -3.31
C GLY A 251 17.41 8.16 -3.53
N ARG A 252 18.02 9.21 -2.98
CA ARG A 252 19.47 9.49 -3.09
C ARG A 252 20.27 8.97 -1.89
N GLY A 253 19.60 8.78 -0.76
CA GLY A 253 20.13 8.23 0.47
C GLY A 253 20.54 6.78 0.29
N LYS A 254 21.61 6.39 1.02
CA LYS A 254 22.04 5.00 1.07
C LYS A 254 21.28 4.26 2.16
N VAL A 255 20.77 3.08 1.84
CA VAL A 255 20.23 2.15 2.84
C VAL A 255 21.38 1.64 3.71
N LYS A 256 21.27 1.85 5.02
CA LYS A 256 22.29 1.47 6.00
C LYS A 256 21.70 0.53 7.03
N LYS A 257 22.41 -0.53 7.37
CA LYS A 257 22.09 -1.35 8.53
C LYS A 257 22.40 -0.57 9.81
N VAL A 258 21.43 -0.42 10.69
CA VAL A 258 21.55 0.38 11.95
C VAL A 258 21.37 -0.45 13.22
N GLY A 259 21.11 -1.74 13.08
CA GLY A 259 20.94 -2.66 14.20
C GLY A 259 20.76 -4.10 13.73
N GLN A 260 20.38 -4.98 14.65
CA GLN A 260 19.98 -6.33 14.28
C GLN A 260 18.65 -6.28 13.51
N GLY A 261 18.65 -6.76 12.26
CA GLY A 261 17.45 -6.80 11.42
C GLY A 261 16.94 -5.44 10.90
N LYS A 262 17.53 -4.30 11.29
CA LYS A 262 17.04 -2.96 10.95
C LYS A 262 17.90 -2.23 9.93
N PHE A 263 17.24 -1.70 8.92
CA PHE A 263 17.82 -0.93 7.83
C PHE A 263 17.14 0.43 7.74
N GLU A 264 17.93 1.48 7.62
CA GLU A 264 17.43 2.85 7.55
C GLU A 264 17.93 3.58 6.32
N VAL A 265 17.09 4.45 5.80
CA VAL A 265 17.48 5.48 4.83
C VAL A 265 16.88 6.82 5.24
N ILE A 266 17.66 7.87 5.03
CA ILE A 266 17.31 9.24 5.35
C ILE A 266 17.42 10.07 4.09
N GLU A 267 16.41 10.87 3.83
CA GLU A 267 16.38 11.87 2.76
C GLU A 267 16.09 13.25 3.34
N ASN A 268 16.61 14.27 2.69
CA ASN A 268 16.26 15.67 2.97
C ASN A 268 15.70 16.31 1.70
N ASN A 269 14.65 17.13 1.86
CA ASN A 269 13.90 17.73 0.75
C ASN A 269 13.46 16.67 -0.29
N PHE A 270 12.85 15.61 0.21
CA PHE A 270 12.48 14.43 -0.54
C PHE A 270 11.14 14.61 -1.26
N VAL A 271 11.10 14.26 -2.54
CA VAL A 271 9.86 14.13 -3.29
C VAL A 271 9.75 12.65 -3.66
N PRO A 272 8.81 11.90 -3.07
CA PRO A 272 8.66 10.49 -3.38
C PRO A 272 8.15 10.32 -4.81
N LYS A 273 8.87 9.50 -5.59
CA LYS A 273 8.59 9.25 -7.02
C LYS A 273 8.16 7.81 -7.32
N GLN A 274 8.37 6.92 -6.36
CA GLN A 274 8.06 5.51 -6.47
C GLN A 274 7.53 5.04 -5.12
N ASP A 275 6.58 4.12 -5.17
CA ASP A 275 6.13 3.36 -4.02
C ASP A 275 7.21 2.33 -3.63
N ILE A 276 7.06 1.70 -2.47
CA ILE A 276 8.06 0.74 -1.97
C ILE A 276 7.44 -0.64 -1.96
N ASP A 277 8.12 -1.60 -2.58
CA ASP A 277 7.83 -3.03 -2.44
C ASP A 277 9.02 -3.70 -1.74
N VAL A 278 8.74 -4.39 -0.64
CA VAL A 278 9.75 -5.04 0.19
C VAL A 278 9.56 -6.55 0.14
N ALA A 279 10.61 -7.27 -0.23
CA ALA A 279 10.69 -8.72 -0.10
C ALA A 279 11.47 -9.14 1.16
N PHE A 280 10.94 -10.15 1.84
CA PHE A 280 11.52 -10.84 2.99
C PHE A 280 11.73 -12.30 2.61
N ILE A 281 12.96 -12.66 2.26
CA ILE A 281 13.34 -13.95 1.70
C ILE A 281 13.86 -14.84 2.83
N ARG A 282 13.19 -15.96 3.07
CA ARG A 282 13.50 -16.84 4.20
C ARG A 282 14.75 -17.67 3.91
N VAL A 283 15.74 -17.56 4.77
CA VAL A 283 16.98 -18.34 4.73
C VAL A 283 17.05 -19.22 5.98
N LYS A 284 17.31 -20.52 5.81
CA LYS A 284 17.51 -21.44 6.93
C LYS A 284 18.74 -21.06 7.76
#